data_AF-A0A1X2DHF8-F1
#
_entry.id   AF-A0A1X2DHF8-F1
#
_cell.length_a   1.000
_cell.length_b   1.000
_cell.length_c   1.000
_cell.angle_alpha   90.00
_cell.angle_beta   90.00
_cell.angle_gamma   90.00
#
_symmetry.space_group_name_H-M   'P 1'
#
loop_
_entity.id
_entity.type
_entity.pdbx_description
1 polymer ?
#
loop_
_entity_poly.entity_id
_entity_poly.type
_entity_poly.pdbx_seq_one_letter_code
_entity_poly.pdbx_strand_id
1 'polypeptide(L)' 'MRTTIDLPDDLHKQARAIARDTRRTLSDTIADLIRRGLGSGQRAEVVWSPKTGLPVVSLGTIVTTEDVRSLEDDE' A
#
# COMPACT_ATOMS: atom_id res chain seq x y z
N MET A 1 -12.76 3.70 -16.87
CA MET A 1 -14.06 4.39 -16.72
C MET A 1 -13.83 5.74 -16.05
N ARG A 2 -14.54 6.80 -16.45
CA ARG A 2 -14.43 8.13 -15.82
C ARG A 2 -15.58 8.31 -14.84
N THR A 3 -15.26 8.56 -13.59
CA THR A 3 -16.23 8.72 -12.49
C THR A 3 -15.98 10.06 -11.81
N THR A 4 -17.06 10.79 -11.54
CA THR A 4 -17.01 12.02 -10.74
C THR A 4 -17.26 11.64 -9.29
N ILE A 5 -16.35 12.04 -8.39
CA ILE A 5 -16.47 11.84 -6.95
C ILE A 5 -16.38 13.19 -6.26
N ASP A 6 -17.06 13.34 -5.12
CA ASP A 6 -16.82 14.46 -4.23
C ASP A 6 -15.57 14.15 -3.39
N LEU A 7 -14.62 15.09 -3.36
CA LEU A 7 -13.36 14.93 -2.63
C LEU A 7 -13.18 16.14 -1.71
N PRO A 8 -13.09 15.93 -0.39
CA PRO A 8 -12.75 16.99 0.57
C PRO A 8 -11.50 17.75 0.15
N ASP A 9 -11.50 19.07 0.35
CA ASP A 9 -10.41 19.97 -0.08
C ASP A 9 -9.03 19.56 0.47
N ASP A 10 -8.98 19.09 1.72
CA ASP A 10 -7.77 18.56 2.35
C ASP A 10 -7.21 17.35 1.58
N LEU A 11 -8.06 16.38 1.24
CA LEU A 11 -7.65 15.19 0.47
C LEU A 11 -7.24 15.56 -0.95
N HIS A 12 -7.90 16.54 -1.56
CA HIS A 12 -7.49 17.05 -2.88
C HIS A 12 -6.08 17.65 -2.83
N LYS A 13 -5.79 18.48 -1.81
CA LYS A 13 -4.46 19.08 -1.60
C LYS A 13 -3.39 18.01 -1.35
N GLN A 14 -3.69 17.02 -0.52
CA GLN A 14 -2.78 15.93 -0.21
C GLN A 14 -2.48 15.08 -1.46
N ALA A 15 -3.52 14.67 -2.20
CA ALA A 15 -3.35 13.91 -3.43
C ALA A 15 -2.53 14.70 -4.48
N ARG A 16 -2.73 16.02 -4.58
CA ARG A 16 -1.96 16.90 -5.47
C ARG A 16 -0.49 16.99 -5.06
N ALA A 17 -0.20 17.05 -3.76
CA ALA A 17 1.17 17.05 -3.24
C ALA A 17 1.88 15.73 -3.57
N ILE A 18 1.23 14.59 -3.34
CA ILE A 18 1.77 13.26 -3.66
C ILE A 18 2.01 13.11 -5.16
N ALA A 19 1.06 13.52 -6.00
CA ALA A 19 1.21 13.47 -7.46
C ALA A 19 2.41 14.30 -7.95
N ARG A 20 2.61 15.50 -7.36
CA ARG A 20 3.76 16.36 -7.67
C ARG A 20 5.09 15.71 -7.27
N ASP A 21 5.17 15.15 -6.08
CA ASP A 21 6.39 14.53 -5.56
C ASP A 21 6.77 13.26 -6.35
N THR A 22 5.77 12.46 -6.69
CA THR A 22 5.94 11.20 -7.45
C THR A 22 6.01 11.41 -8.97
N ARG A 23 5.87 12.66 -9.46
CA ARG A 23 5.81 13.02 -10.89
C ARG A 23 4.75 12.25 -11.68
N ARG A 24 3.60 11.98 -11.06
CA ARG A 24 2.44 11.29 -11.67
C ARG A 24 1.28 12.25 -11.88
N THR A 25 0.32 11.83 -12.69
CA THR A 25 -0.93 12.58 -12.83
C THR A 25 -1.78 12.43 -11.56
N LEU A 26 -2.66 13.41 -11.30
CA LEU A 26 -3.56 13.36 -10.15
C LEU A 26 -4.51 12.15 -10.24
N SER A 27 -5.03 11.85 -11.43
CA SER A 27 -5.95 10.71 -11.63
C SER A 27 -5.27 9.36 -11.38
N ASP A 28 -4.03 9.18 -11.86
CA ASP A 28 -3.25 7.96 -11.61
C ASP A 28 -2.94 7.78 -10.12
N THR A 29 -2.53 8.88 -9.47
CA THR A 29 -2.25 8.90 -8.03
C THR A 29 -3.49 8.54 -7.21
N ILE A 30 -4.65 9.13 -7.53
CA ILE A 30 -5.91 8.81 -6.83
C ILE A 30 -6.30 7.35 -7.03
N ALA A 31 -6.18 6.82 -8.26
CA ALA A 31 -6.51 5.43 -8.54
C ALA A 31 -5.63 4.44 -7.75
N ASP A 32 -4.32 4.70 -7.66
CA ASP A 32 -3.37 3.92 -6.87
C ASP A 32 -3.69 4.00 -5.37
N LEU A 33 -3.94 5.20 -4.83
CA LEU A 33 -4.30 5.38 -3.42
C LEU A 33 -5.60 4.67 -3.05
N ILE A 34 -6.63 4.73 -3.91
CA ILE A 34 -7.89 4.00 -3.71
C ILE A 34 -7.65 2.49 -3.73
N ARG A 35 -6.85 1.97 -4.68
CA ARG A 35 -6.53 0.54 -4.74
C ARG A 35 -5.81 0.07 -3.48
N ARG A 36 -4.86 0.86 -2.97
CA ARG A 36 -4.15 0.57 -1.72
C ARG A 36 -5.09 0.56 -0.52
N GLY A 37 -5.95 1.57 -0.40
CA GLY A 37 -6.91 1.67 0.71
C GLY A 37 -7.98 0.58 0.70
N LEU A 38 -8.42 0.16 -0.48
CA LEU A 38 -9.36 -0.95 -0.63
C LEU A 38 -8.68 -2.32 -0.43
N GLY A 39 -7.41 -2.45 -0.80
CA GLY A 39 -6.61 -3.66 -0.60
C GLY A 39 -6.12 -3.84 0.85
N SER A 40 -6.03 -2.76 1.63
CA SER A 40 -5.60 -2.79 3.04
C SER A 40 -6.70 -3.20 4.02
N GLY A 41 -7.63 -4.07 3.59
CA GLY A 41 -8.85 -4.46 4.33
C GLY A 41 -8.61 -5.09 5.71
N GLN A 42 -7.38 -5.36 6.11
CA GLN A 42 -7.02 -5.72 7.47
C GLN A 42 -6.16 -4.62 8.08
N ARG A 43 -6.72 -3.89 9.06
CA ARG A 43 -5.88 -3.33 10.11
C ARG A 43 -5.10 -4.52 10.68
N ALA A 44 -3.78 -4.52 10.51
CA ALA A 44 -2.94 -5.50 11.17
C ALA A 44 -3.25 -5.41 12.67
N GLU A 45 -3.81 -6.48 13.24
CA GLU A 45 -4.00 -6.56 14.68
C GLU A 45 -2.60 -6.44 15.30
N VAL A 46 -2.41 -5.41 16.12
CA VAL A 46 -1.16 -5.27 16.87
C VAL A 46 -1.20 -6.37 17.91
N VAL A 47 -0.39 -7.40 17.75
CA VAL A 47 -0.25 -8.47 18.75
C VAL A 47 0.88 -8.08 19.68
N TRP A 48 0.70 -8.21 21.00
CA TRP A 48 1.77 -7.95 21.96
C TRP A 48 2.42 -9.24 22.45
N SER A 49 3.74 -9.24 22.59
CA SER A 49 4.48 -10.39 23.11
C SER A 49 4.20 -10.57 24.62
N PRO A 50 3.73 -11.74 25.09
CA PRO A 50 3.49 -11.98 26.51
C PRO A 50 4.79 -12.05 27.33
N LYS A 51 5.96 -12.24 26.69
CA LYS A 51 7.26 -12.32 27.35
C LYS A 51 7.94 -10.96 27.52
N THR A 52 7.69 -10.03 26.59
CA THR A 52 8.43 -8.77 26.52
C THR A 52 7.54 -7.52 26.59
N GLY A 53 6.22 -7.65 26.38
CA GLY A 53 5.27 -6.54 26.35
C GLY A 53 5.40 -5.64 25.11
N LEU A 54 6.28 -5.97 24.16
CA LEU A 54 6.51 -5.19 22.95
C LEU A 54 5.54 -5.58 21.82
N PRO A 55 5.20 -4.66 20.90
CA PRO A 55 4.38 -4.97 19.73
C PRO A 55 5.12 -5.94 18.79
N VAL A 56 4.41 -6.95 18.32
CA VAL A 56 4.87 -7.98 17.39
C VAL A 56 4.31 -7.65 16.01
N VAL A 57 5.21 -7.52 15.04
CA VAL A 57 4.86 -7.34 13.62
C VAL A 57 5.13 -8.64 12.89
N SER A 58 4.10 -9.24 12.30
CA SER A 58 4.28 -10.34 11.35
C SER A 58 4.63 -9.74 9.99
N LEU A 59 5.92 -9.79 9.63
CA LEU A 59 6.34 -9.54 8.25
C LEU A 59 5.95 -10.79 7.45
N GLY A 60 5.39 -10.60 6.25
CA GLY A 60 4.84 -11.68 5.43
C GLY A 60 5.87 -12.73 4.98
N THR A 61 5.63 -13.35 3.82
CA THR A 61 6.52 -14.41 3.32
C THR A 61 7.94 -13.90 3.10
N ILE A 62 8.92 -14.61 3.66
CA ILE A 62 10.34 -14.37 3.42
C ILE A 62 10.63 -14.81 1.99
N VAL A 63 10.95 -13.86 1.11
CA VAL A 63 11.39 -14.16 -0.26
C VAL A 63 12.87 -14.55 -0.22
N THR A 64 13.18 -15.77 -0.64
CA THR A 64 14.55 -16.29 -0.68
C THR A 64 15.17 -16.14 -2.07
N THR A 65 16.49 -16.33 -2.19
CA THR A 65 17.15 -16.40 -3.50
C THR A 65 16.61 -17.55 -4.36
N GLU A 66 16.09 -18.61 -3.73
CA GLU A 66 15.45 -19.72 -4.43
C GLU A 66 14.08 -19.32 -5.01
N ASP A 67 13.28 -18.55 -4.26
CA ASP A 67 12.02 -17.97 -4.76
C ASP A 67 12.24 -17.11 -6.00
N VAL A 68 13.36 -16.37 -6.06
CA VAL A 68 13.69 -15.53 -7.22
C VAL A 68 14.07 -16.39 -8.43
N ARG A 69 14.97 -17.37 -8.26
CA ARG A 69 15.39 -18.26 -9.36
C ARG A 69 14.23 -19.06 -9.94
N SER A 70 13.33 -19.52 -9.08
CA SER A 70 12.16 -20.31 -9.50
C SER A 70 11.18 -19.52 -10.38
N LEU A 71 11.22 -18.18 -10.35
CA LEU A 71 10.40 -17.31 -11.21
C LEU A 71 11.09 -16.97 -12.54
N GLU A 72 12.42 -17.09 -12.62
CA GLU A 72 13.20 -16.84 -13.84
C GLU A 72 13.23 -18.05 -14.79
N ASP A 73 12.95 -19.27 -14.28
CA ASP A 73 12.98 -20.53 -15.03
C ASP A 73 11.66 -20.85 -15.79
N ASP A 74 10.63 -20.00 -15.66
CA ASP A 74 9.31 -20.15 -16.31
C ASP A 74 9.18 -19.28 -17.60
N GLU A 75 10.31 -18.93 -18.26
CA GLU A 75 10.36 -18.17 -19.53
C GLU A 75 11.14 -18.88 -20.66
#